data_AF-A0A9D4PZH7-F1
#
_entry.id   AF-A0A9D4PZH7-F1
#
_cell.length_a   1.000
_cell.length_b   1.000
_cell.length_c   1.000
_cell.angle_alpha   90.00
_cell.angle_beta   90.00
_cell.angle_gamma   90.00
#
_symmetry.space_group_name_H-M   'P 1'
#
loop_
_entity.id
_entity.type
_entity.pdbx_description
1 polymer ?
#
loop_
_entity_poly.entity_id
_entity_poly.type
_entity_poly.pdbx_seq_one_letter_code
_entity_poly.pdbx_strand_id
1 'polypeptide(L)'
;MGTALRTLVQKHKSGDGQRISGKGRLTADLITKISSYYGWAIKSFAGDVDKMHNAVWATFHHITSTDEKPNHSFCPDGPDSWCKYNSAMAKNEPPPKSRYNLPEAVSSALRPIFERLADKKLLQRCLRGQTQNANEALHSVIWSLAPKDKNASLFAVEAAVGEAVMRFNLGTHNASSSILRELQVEQTAKGSQRANEKDSHRTLNAERKRGSSAAFHAAAKRRQRGKPHPDYSPGVF
;
A
#
# COMPACT_ATOMS: atom_id res chain seq x y z
N MET A 1 4.40 0.02 -1.27
CA MET A 1 5.00 -1.19 -0.66
C MET A 1 4.97 -2.41 -1.57
N GLY A 2 3.79 -2.91 -1.98
CA GLY A 2 3.69 -4.19 -2.72
C GLY A 2 4.57 -4.32 -3.97
N THR A 3 4.72 -3.25 -4.76
CA THR A 3 5.63 -3.26 -5.93
C THR A 3 7.08 -3.50 -5.53
N ALA A 4 7.58 -2.81 -4.48
CA ALA A 4 8.95 -2.98 -4.00
C ALA A 4 9.21 -4.42 -3.53
N LEU A 5 8.26 -5.02 -2.79
CA LEU A 5 8.35 -6.41 -2.35
C LEU A 5 8.35 -7.40 -3.52
N ARG A 6 7.51 -7.16 -4.54
CA ARG A 6 7.49 -7.99 -5.77
C ARG A 6 8.78 -7.86 -6.57
N THR A 7 9.33 -6.66 -6.67
CA THR A 7 10.63 -6.44 -7.32
C THR A 7 11.76 -7.13 -6.55
N LEU A 8 11.73 -7.09 -5.22
CA LEU A 8 12.71 -7.78 -4.37
C LEU A 8 12.76 -9.28 -4.69
N VAL A 9 11.62 -9.96 -4.68
CA VAL A 9 11.57 -11.41 -4.93
C VAL A 9 11.93 -11.80 -6.37
N GLN A 10 11.73 -10.89 -7.33
CA GLN A 10 12.06 -11.14 -8.74
C GLN A 10 13.53 -10.92 -9.06
N LYS A 11 14.14 -9.86 -8.49
CA LYS A 11 15.45 -9.37 -8.92
C LYS A 11 16.59 -9.71 -7.96
N HIS A 12 16.30 -10.05 -6.71
CA HIS A 12 17.33 -10.25 -5.70
C HIS A 12 17.36 -11.70 -5.19
N LYS A 13 18.58 -12.12 -4.88
CA LYS A 13 18.86 -13.29 -4.05
C LYS A 13 19.15 -12.81 -2.62
N SER A 14 18.87 -13.64 -1.64
CA SER A 14 19.25 -13.36 -0.25
C SER A 14 20.78 -13.47 -0.09
N GLY A 15 21.33 -12.98 1.03
CA GLY A 15 22.78 -12.95 1.27
C GLY A 15 23.47 -14.32 1.24
N ASP A 16 22.71 -15.40 1.36
CA ASP A 16 23.11 -16.81 1.22
C ASP A 16 23.08 -17.33 -0.24
N GLY A 17 22.82 -16.46 -1.24
CA GLY A 17 22.70 -16.83 -2.64
C GLY A 17 21.39 -17.54 -3.02
N GLN A 18 20.48 -17.76 -2.06
CA GLN A 18 19.20 -18.42 -2.29
C GLN A 18 18.11 -17.45 -2.77
N ARG A 19 16.98 -17.99 -3.25
CA ARG A 19 15.83 -17.17 -3.67
C ARG A 19 15.16 -16.56 -2.43
N ILE A 20 14.78 -15.29 -2.51
CA ILE A 20 14.07 -14.60 -1.41
C ILE A 20 12.65 -15.15 -1.22
N SER A 21 12.03 -15.65 -2.29
CA SER A 21 10.69 -16.25 -2.25
C SER A 21 10.71 -17.76 -2.07
N GLY A 22 9.68 -18.30 -1.39
CA GLY A 22 9.47 -19.74 -1.28
C GLY A 22 8.79 -20.15 0.02
N LYS A 23 8.58 -21.46 0.20
CA LYS A 23 8.08 -22.03 1.46
C LYS A 23 9.08 -21.72 2.59
N GLY A 24 8.58 -21.24 3.73
CA GLY A 24 9.42 -20.77 4.85
C GLY A 24 10.16 -19.45 4.58
N ARG A 25 9.90 -18.79 3.45
CA ARG A 25 10.48 -17.49 3.08
C ARG A 25 9.36 -16.52 2.69
N LEU A 26 9.67 -15.51 1.88
CA LEU A 26 8.69 -14.50 1.48
C LEU A 26 7.70 -15.04 0.42
N THR A 27 6.47 -15.34 0.84
CA THR A 27 5.41 -15.83 -0.07
C THR A 27 4.56 -14.69 -0.63
N ALA A 28 3.84 -14.93 -1.73
CA ALA A 28 2.90 -13.95 -2.30
C ALA A 28 1.81 -13.52 -1.30
N ASP A 29 1.32 -14.47 -0.50
CA ASP A 29 0.35 -14.21 0.57
C ASP A 29 0.93 -13.31 1.66
N LEU A 30 2.19 -13.56 2.06
CA LEU A 30 2.87 -12.74 3.05
C LEU A 30 3.12 -11.31 2.51
N ILE A 31 3.52 -11.17 1.24
CA ILE A 31 3.65 -9.86 0.56
C ILE A 31 2.33 -9.10 0.57
N THR A 32 1.22 -9.80 0.28
CA THR A 32 -0.12 -9.21 0.27
C THR A 32 -0.52 -8.75 1.68
N LYS A 33 -0.31 -9.60 2.70
CA LYS A 33 -0.56 -9.22 4.10
C LYS A 33 0.28 -8.02 4.53
N ILE A 34 1.59 -8.05 4.32
CA ILE A 34 2.49 -6.95 4.67
C ILE A 34 2.03 -5.64 4.01
N SER A 35 1.65 -5.69 2.74
CA SER A 35 1.12 -4.51 2.01
C SER A 35 -0.17 -3.98 2.63
N SER A 36 -1.08 -4.87 3.03
CA SER A 36 -2.33 -4.49 3.70
C SER A 36 -2.09 -3.88 5.09
N TYR A 37 -1.15 -4.42 5.87
CA TYR A 37 -0.79 -3.89 7.18
C TYR A 37 -0.12 -2.52 7.10
N TYR A 38 0.73 -2.29 6.10
CA TYR A 38 1.25 -0.95 5.84
C TYR A 38 0.11 0.03 5.55
N GLY A 39 -0.82 -0.34 4.67
CA GLY A 39 -2.01 0.47 4.41
C GLY A 39 -2.84 0.74 5.67
N TRP A 40 -2.91 -0.23 6.57
CA TRP A 40 -3.61 -0.10 7.84
C TRP A 40 -2.90 0.83 8.81
N ALA A 41 -1.58 0.72 8.96
CA ALA A 41 -0.75 1.59 9.79
C ALA A 41 -0.97 3.08 9.45
N ILE A 42 -0.89 3.40 8.16
CA ILE A 42 -1.03 4.78 7.66
C ILE A 42 -2.45 5.33 7.92
N LYS A 43 -3.49 4.50 7.75
CA LYS A 43 -4.88 4.96 7.93
C LYS A 43 -5.28 5.08 9.39
N SER A 44 -4.83 4.15 10.23
CA SER A 44 -5.17 4.12 11.66
C SER A 44 -4.52 5.24 12.45
N PHE A 45 -3.35 5.68 12.01
CA PHE A 45 -2.59 6.75 12.65
C PHE A 45 -2.49 8.00 11.75
N ALA A 46 -3.50 8.23 10.92
CA ALA A 46 -3.60 9.47 10.13
C ALA A 46 -3.46 10.69 11.06
N GLY A 47 -2.60 11.63 10.68
CA GLY A 47 -2.25 12.79 11.51
C GLY A 47 -1.06 12.60 12.47
N ASP A 48 -0.61 11.37 12.71
CA ASP A 48 0.43 11.06 13.72
C ASP A 48 1.59 10.24 13.09
N VAL A 49 2.64 10.95 12.68
CA VAL A 49 3.80 10.37 11.96
C VAL A 49 4.57 9.38 12.82
N ASP A 50 4.69 9.64 14.13
CA ASP A 50 5.45 8.78 15.03
C ASP A 50 4.73 7.45 15.25
N LYS A 51 3.40 7.48 15.42
CA LYS A 51 2.61 6.24 15.48
C LYS A 51 2.62 5.48 14.17
N MET A 52 2.61 6.15 13.01
CA MET A 52 2.79 5.49 11.71
C MET A 52 4.15 4.79 11.62
N HIS A 53 5.24 5.47 11.99
CA HIS A 53 6.59 4.91 11.99
C HIS A 53 6.66 3.64 12.85
N ASN A 54 6.19 3.74 14.09
CA ASN A 54 6.21 2.63 15.04
C ASN A 54 5.35 1.46 14.56
N ALA A 55 4.19 1.74 13.97
CA ALA A 55 3.32 0.72 13.38
C ALA A 55 3.98 -0.03 12.21
N VAL A 56 4.67 0.69 11.32
CA VAL A 56 5.41 0.09 10.19
C VAL A 56 6.54 -0.82 10.70
N TRP A 57 7.31 -0.37 11.69
CA TRP A 57 8.35 -1.20 12.31
C TRP A 57 7.80 -2.38 13.10
N ALA A 58 6.68 -2.20 13.80
CA ALA A 58 6.00 -3.30 14.49
C ALA A 58 5.64 -4.42 13.50
N THR A 59 5.16 -4.09 12.30
CA THR A 59 4.93 -5.10 11.24
C THR A 59 6.21 -5.85 10.87
N PHE A 60 7.32 -5.13 10.66
CA PHE A 60 8.60 -5.75 10.32
C PHE A 60 9.08 -6.70 11.41
N HIS A 61 9.04 -6.27 12.67
CA HIS A 61 9.47 -7.09 13.78
C HIS A 61 8.56 -8.30 13.98
N HIS A 62 7.24 -8.16 13.81
CA HIS A 62 6.31 -9.30 13.87
C HIS A 62 6.59 -10.40 12.84
N ILE A 63 7.06 -10.07 11.64
CA ILE A 63 7.34 -11.06 10.58
C ILE A 63 8.78 -11.61 10.63
N THR A 64 9.67 -10.98 11.40
CA THR A 64 11.09 -11.36 11.52
C THR A 64 11.47 -11.89 12.90
N SER A 65 10.61 -11.70 13.90
CA SER A 65 10.74 -12.22 15.26
C SER A 65 10.66 -13.75 15.27
N THR A 66 11.56 -14.40 16.02
CA THR A 66 11.55 -15.86 16.23
C THR A 66 11.39 -16.17 17.72
N ASP A 67 11.11 -17.43 18.04
CA ASP A 67 10.98 -17.88 19.44
C ASP A 67 12.30 -17.69 20.20
N GLU A 68 13.45 -17.83 19.54
CA GLU A 68 14.78 -17.67 20.12
C GLU A 68 15.22 -16.19 20.20
N LYS A 69 14.74 -15.36 19.28
CA LYS A 69 15.05 -13.93 19.19
C LYS A 69 13.77 -13.11 19.06
N PRO A 70 12.96 -13.04 20.12
CA PRO A 70 11.71 -12.31 20.08
C PRO A 70 11.99 -10.81 19.96
N ASN A 71 11.33 -10.13 19.01
CA ASN A 71 11.39 -8.68 18.88
C ASN A 71 9.98 -8.11 18.74
N HIS A 72 9.54 -7.43 19.79
CA HIS A 72 8.23 -6.77 19.87
C HIS A 72 8.33 -5.35 20.44
N SER A 73 9.51 -4.73 20.30
CA SER A 73 9.88 -3.42 20.87
C SER A 73 9.02 -2.25 20.39
N PHE A 74 8.45 -2.34 19.19
CA PHE A 74 7.54 -1.31 18.64
C PHE A 74 6.05 -1.61 18.88
N CYS A 75 5.75 -2.65 19.65
CA CYS A 75 4.40 -2.98 20.06
C CYS A 75 4.08 -2.30 21.40
N PRO A 76 2.81 -2.00 21.69
CA PRO A 76 2.46 -1.52 23.02
C PRO A 76 2.70 -2.61 24.07
N ASP A 77 3.01 -2.20 25.29
CA ASP A 77 3.18 -3.09 26.42
C ASP A 77 1.88 -3.26 27.22
N GLY A 78 1.92 -4.14 28.21
CA GLY A 78 0.83 -4.36 29.16
C GLY A 78 -0.11 -5.52 28.79
N PRO A 79 -0.94 -5.96 29.76
CA PRO A 79 -1.80 -7.14 29.61
C PRO A 79 -2.83 -6.98 28.50
N ASP A 80 -3.15 -5.74 28.15
CA ASP A 80 -4.12 -5.35 27.14
C ASP A 80 -3.51 -5.06 25.76
N SER A 81 -2.20 -5.29 25.61
CA SER A 81 -1.53 -5.14 24.33
C SER A 81 -2.18 -6.01 23.26
N TRP A 82 -2.34 -5.45 22.06
CA TRP A 82 -2.72 -6.24 20.90
C TRP A 82 -1.61 -7.21 20.46
N CYS A 83 -0.36 -6.98 20.88
CA CYS A 83 0.76 -7.90 20.68
C CYS A 83 0.64 -9.03 21.70
N LYS A 84 0.36 -10.25 21.20
CA LYS A 84 0.18 -11.42 22.06
C LYS A 84 1.42 -11.75 22.88
N TYR A 85 2.61 -11.48 22.35
CA TYR A 85 3.87 -11.66 23.09
C TYR A 85 3.92 -10.71 24.29
N ASN A 86 3.85 -9.39 24.07
CA ASN A 86 3.93 -8.40 25.16
C ASN A 86 2.78 -8.56 26.17
N SER A 87 1.58 -8.92 25.70
CA SER A 87 0.43 -9.23 26.57
C SER A 87 0.68 -10.44 27.47
N ALA A 88 1.19 -11.54 26.91
CA ALA A 88 1.53 -12.73 27.70
C ALA A 88 2.64 -12.45 28.71
N MET A 89 3.70 -11.74 28.28
CA MET A 89 4.78 -11.33 29.17
C MET A 89 4.28 -10.46 30.33
N ALA A 90 3.39 -9.50 30.06
CA ALA A 90 2.79 -8.67 31.10
C ALA A 90 1.86 -9.43 32.05
N LYS A 91 1.29 -10.56 31.63
CA LYS A 91 0.46 -11.45 32.45
C LYS A 91 1.25 -12.55 33.15
N ASN A 92 2.56 -12.64 32.92
CA ASN A 92 3.40 -13.76 33.34
C ASN A 92 2.92 -15.12 32.78
N GLU A 93 2.39 -15.11 31.56
CA GLU A 93 1.97 -16.30 30.81
C GLU A 93 3.01 -16.68 29.75
N PRO A 94 3.10 -17.96 29.35
CA PRO A 94 3.98 -18.37 28.26
C PRO A 94 3.54 -17.70 26.94
N PRO A 95 4.44 -17.00 26.22
CA PRO A 95 4.08 -16.34 24.98
C PRO A 95 3.77 -17.38 23.88
N PRO A 96 2.87 -17.04 22.94
CA PRO A 96 2.61 -17.91 21.80
C PRO A 96 3.83 -18.00 20.89
N LYS A 97 3.98 -19.16 20.22
CA LYS A 97 5.02 -19.35 19.21
C LYS A 97 4.90 -18.35 18.06
N SER A 98 6.04 -17.91 17.54
CA SER A 98 6.13 -17.08 16.35
C SER A 98 5.57 -17.83 15.16
N ARG A 99 4.70 -17.14 14.41
CA ARG A 99 4.09 -17.72 13.21
C ARG A 99 5.00 -17.63 11.99
N TYR A 100 5.93 -16.68 11.98
CA TYR A 100 6.83 -16.44 10.85
C TYR A 100 8.26 -16.52 11.32
N ASN A 101 9.00 -17.48 10.77
CA ASN A 101 10.43 -17.63 11.02
C ASN A 101 11.17 -17.38 9.70
N LEU A 102 11.19 -16.11 9.27
CA LEU A 102 11.93 -15.74 8.06
C LEU A 102 13.42 -15.89 8.31
N PRO A 103 14.19 -16.53 7.41
CA PRO A 103 15.64 -16.60 7.54
C PRO A 103 16.26 -15.20 7.62
N GLU A 104 17.32 -15.06 8.41
CA GLU A 104 18.00 -13.76 8.60
C GLU A 104 18.38 -13.10 7.26
N ALA A 105 18.79 -13.90 6.27
CA ALA A 105 19.15 -13.41 4.94
C ALA A 105 17.95 -12.79 4.18
N VAL A 106 16.71 -13.24 4.45
CA VAL A 106 15.47 -12.66 3.92
C VAL A 106 15.06 -11.42 4.73
N SER A 107 15.16 -11.47 6.05
CA SER A 107 14.90 -10.35 6.95
C SER A 107 15.80 -9.15 6.63
N SER A 108 17.10 -9.39 6.45
CA SER A 108 18.10 -8.41 6.03
C SER A 108 17.78 -7.81 4.65
N ALA A 109 17.28 -8.61 3.70
CA ALA A 109 16.87 -8.10 2.38
C ALA A 109 15.58 -7.27 2.42
N LEU A 110 14.70 -7.51 3.40
CA LEU A 110 13.46 -6.77 3.60
C LEU A 110 13.68 -5.43 4.32
N ARG A 111 14.65 -5.38 5.23
CA ARG A 111 14.89 -4.22 6.10
C ARG A 111 15.01 -2.88 5.34
N PRO A 112 15.78 -2.75 4.24
CA PRO A 112 15.87 -1.48 3.51
C PRO A 112 14.53 -0.99 2.95
N ILE A 113 13.61 -1.90 2.62
CA ILE A 113 12.26 -1.55 2.16
C ILE A 113 11.46 -0.94 3.31
N PHE A 114 11.56 -1.52 4.51
CA PHE A 114 10.89 -1.00 5.69
C PHE A 114 11.49 0.31 6.18
N GLU A 115 12.83 0.46 6.17
CA GLU A 115 13.50 1.72 6.52
C GLU A 115 13.01 2.87 5.64
N ARG A 116 12.98 2.66 4.32
CA ARG A 116 12.47 3.67 3.39
C ARG A 116 10.99 3.98 3.59
N LEU A 117 10.18 2.99 3.96
CA LEU A 117 8.73 3.15 4.13
C LEU A 117 8.34 3.66 5.52
N ALA A 118 9.21 3.50 6.51
CA ALA A 118 9.07 4.08 7.84
C ALA A 118 9.66 5.49 7.92
N ASP A 119 10.44 5.93 6.92
CA ASP A 119 11.02 7.27 6.88
C ASP A 119 9.98 8.37 7.17
N LYS A 120 10.26 9.18 8.19
CA LYS A 120 9.31 10.17 8.69
C LYS A 120 8.98 11.23 7.64
N LYS A 121 9.92 11.62 6.77
CA LYS A 121 9.65 12.59 5.69
C LYS A 121 8.66 12.01 4.67
N LEU A 122 8.79 10.73 4.34
CA LEU A 122 7.81 10.01 3.53
C LEU A 122 6.46 9.95 4.23
N LEU A 123 6.42 9.55 5.50
CA LEU A 123 5.19 9.42 6.28
C LEU A 123 4.46 10.76 6.49
N GLN A 124 5.19 11.88 6.57
CA GLN A 124 4.60 13.22 6.66
C GLN A 124 3.75 13.57 5.44
N ARG A 125 4.07 13.01 4.26
CA ARG A 125 3.24 13.14 3.05
C ARG A 125 1.98 12.27 3.11
N CYS A 126 1.95 11.29 4.00
CA CYS A 126 0.84 10.38 4.24
C CYS A 126 -0.09 10.83 5.38
N LEU A 127 0.09 12.03 5.95
CA LEU A 127 -0.71 12.56 7.06
C LEU A 127 -2.22 12.43 6.86
N ARG A 128 -2.71 12.58 5.62
CA ARG A 128 -4.13 12.44 5.26
C ARG A 128 -4.61 10.98 5.14
N GLY A 129 -3.82 10.01 5.59
CA GLY A 129 -4.13 8.58 5.47
C GLY A 129 -4.06 8.05 4.03
N GLN A 130 -3.48 8.82 3.10
CA GLN A 130 -3.38 8.47 1.70
C GLN A 130 -2.05 7.76 1.42
N THR A 131 -2.14 6.55 0.86
CA THR A 131 -0.98 5.68 0.60
C THR A 131 -0.62 5.56 -0.87
N GLN A 132 -1.50 6.05 -1.75
CA GLN A 132 -1.29 6.03 -3.19
C GLN A 132 -0.64 7.34 -3.63
N ASN A 133 0.48 7.23 -4.32
CA ASN A 133 1.10 8.37 -4.96
C ASN A 133 0.16 8.86 -6.07
N ALA A 134 -0.45 10.04 -5.91
CA ALA A 134 -1.30 10.64 -6.95
C ALA A 134 -0.58 10.72 -8.31
N ASN A 135 0.75 10.87 -8.29
CA ASN A 135 1.56 10.90 -9.49
C ASN A 135 1.51 9.56 -10.25
N GLU A 136 1.42 8.41 -9.58
CA GLU A 136 1.27 7.12 -10.27
C GLU A 136 -0.08 7.01 -10.99
N ALA A 137 -1.13 7.58 -10.41
CA ALA A 137 -2.45 7.60 -11.03
C ALA A 137 -2.47 8.53 -12.26
N LEU A 138 -1.89 9.73 -12.17
CA LEU A 138 -1.76 10.64 -13.31
C LEU A 138 -0.86 10.06 -14.40
N HIS A 139 0.29 9.50 -14.04
CA HIS A 139 1.19 8.84 -14.99
C HIS A 139 0.47 7.75 -15.78
N SER A 140 -0.39 6.94 -15.13
CA SER A 140 -1.17 5.94 -15.84
C SER A 140 -2.10 6.54 -16.91
N VAL A 141 -2.61 7.76 -16.71
CA VAL A 141 -3.43 8.46 -17.71
C VAL A 141 -2.54 8.98 -18.84
N ILE A 142 -1.41 9.62 -18.51
CA ILE A 142 -0.43 10.11 -19.51
C ILE A 142 0.00 8.97 -20.43
N TRP A 143 0.43 7.83 -19.88
CA TRP A 143 0.92 6.70 -20.68
C TRP A 143 -0.19 5.96 -21.44
N SER A 144 -1.46 6.17 -21.09
CA SER A 144 -2.58 5.69 -21.90
C SER A 144 -2.81 6.52 -23.17
N LEU A 145 -2.33 7.78 -23.17
CA LEU A 145 -2.40 8.71 -24.30
C LEU A 145 -1.11 8.71 -25.12
N ALA A 146 0.04 8.70 -24.46
CA ALA A 146 1.37 8.66 -25.06
C ALA A 146 2.15 7.44 -24.53
N PRO A 147 1.98 6.25 -25.12
CA PRO A 147 2.66 5.04 -24.68
C PRO A 147 4.19 5.16 -24.74
N LYS A 148 4.90 4.61 -23.75
CA LYS A 148 6.37 4.72 -23.63
C LYS A 148 7.15 3.90 -24.65
N ASP A 149 6.51 2.92 -25.25
CA ASP A 149 7.05 2.01 -26.25
C ASP A 149 6.94 2.57 -27.67
N LYS A 150 6.40 3.79 -27.83
CA LYS A 150 6.23 4.46 -29.12
C LYS A 150 6.96 5.78 -29.14
N ASN A 151 7.59 6.08 -30.27
CA ASN A 151 8.16 7.40 -30.52
C ASN A 151 7.04 8.41 -30.77
N ALA A 152 7.16 9.60 -30.16
CA ALA A 152 6.24 10.72 -30.34
C ALA A 152 7.04 12.02 -30.39
N SER A 153 6.53 13.03 -31.10
CA SER A 153 7.12 14.37 -31.07
C SER A 153 6.90 15.02 -29.71
N LEU A 154 7.72 16.03 -29.38
CA LEU A 154 7.56 16.82 -28.15
C LEU A 154 6.13 17.37 -28.03
N PHE A 155 5.63 17.96 -29.12
CA PHE A 155 4.28 18.52 -29.20
C PHE A 155 3.19 17.48 -28.87
N ALA A 156 3.29 16.26 -29.42
CA ALA A 156 2.32 15.20 -29.15
C ALA A 156 2.34 14.77 -27.68
N VAL A 157 3.53 14.71 -27.06
CA VAL A 157 3.68 14.40 -25.63
C VAL A 157 3.09 15.51 -24.77
N GLU A 158 3.36 16.78 -25.09
CA GLU A 158 2.81 17.93 -24.37
C GLU A 158 1.28 17.97 -24.45
N ALA A 159 0.70 17.74 -25.63
CA ALA A 159 -0.75 17.65 -25.81
C ALA A 159 -1.35 16.48 -25.00
N ALA A 160 -0.72 15.30 -25.03
CA ALA A 160 -1.15 14.15 -24.24
C ALA A 160 -1.08 14.41 -22.73
N VAL A 161 -0.05 15.12 -22.25
CA VAL A 161 0.06 15.53 -20.84
C VAL A 161 -1.05 16.51 -20.47
N GLY A 162 -1.30 17.53 -21.30
CA GLY A 162 -2.38 18.49 -21.09
C GLY A 162 -3.74 17.82 -21.00
N GLU A 163 -4.07 16.95 -21.96
CA GLU A 163 -5.31 16.17 -21.93
C GLU A 163 -5.38 15.22 -20.74
N ALA A 164 -4.28 14.55 -20.37
CA ALA A 164 -4.24 13.66 -19.21
C ALA A 164 -4.57 14.40 -17.91
N VAL A 165 -4.03 15.61 -17.73
CA VAL A 165 -4.32 16.46 -16.55
C VAL A 165 -5.80 16.81 -16.52
N MET A 166 -6.40 17.17 -17.65
CA MET A 166 -7.84 17.46 -17.70
C MET A 166 -8.68 16.23 -17.38
N ARG A 167 -8.38 15.07 -18.00
CA ARG A 167 -9.11 13.82 -17.74
C ARG A 167 -8.99 13.36 -16.30
N PHE A 168 -7.82 13.57 -15.68
CA PHE A 168 -7.57 13.21 -14.28
C PHE A 168 -8.41 14.06 -13.32
N ASN A 169 -8.50 15.37 -13.56
CA ASN A 169 -9.19 16.31 -12.67
C ASN A 169 -10.70 16.42 -12.94
N LEU A 170 -11.13 16.42 -14.20
CA LEU A 170 -12.50 16.71 -14.61
C LEU A 170 -13.30 15.46 -15.04
N GLY A 171 -12.61 14.35 -15.29
CA GLY A 171 -13.18 13.19 -15.97
C GLY A 171 -13.01 13.26 -17.49
N THR A 172 -13.16 12.11 -18.14
CA THR A 172 -13.02 11.91 -19.58
C THR A 172 -14.10 12.68 -20.32
N HIS A 173 -15.34 12.65 -19.83
CA HIS A 173 -16.47 13.33 -20.46
C HIS A 173 -16.23 14.84 -20.57
N ASN A 174 -15.98 15.48 -19.43
CA ASN A 174 -15.81 16.93 -19.36
C ASN A 174 -14.51 17.39 -20.06
N ALA A 175 -13.43 16.60 -19.95
CA ALA A 175 -12.20 16.89 -20.68
C ALA A 175 -12.42 16.86 -22.20
N SER A 176 -13.02 15.79 -22.73
CA SER A 176 -13.29 15.70 -24.17
C SER A 176 -14.26 16.78 -24.65
N SER A 177 -15.31 17.09 -23.88
CA SER A 177 -16.24 18.18 -24.22
C SER A 177 -15.53 19.53 -24.31
N SER A 178 -14.64 19.83 -23.34
CA SER A 178 -13.90 21.10 -23.31
C SER A 178 -12.91 21.22 -24.47
N ILE A 179 -12.16 20.15 -24.78
CA ILE A 179 -11.21 20.13 -25.91
C ILE A 179 -11.94 20.32 -27.22
N LEU A 180 -13.01 19.56 -27.45
CA LEU A 180 -13.74 19.60 -28.71
C LEU A 180 -14.38 20.97 -28.94
N ARG A 181 -14.92 21.60 -27.88
CA ARG A 181 -15.45 22.96 -27.94
C ARG A 181 -14.39 23.98 -28.38
N GLU A 182 -13.19 23.90 -27.83
CA GLU A 182 -12.08 24.78 -28.20
C GLU A 182 -11.64 24.58 -29.65
N LEU A 183 -11.66 23.33 -30.12
CA LEU A 183 -11.37 22.97 -31.51
C LEU A 183 -12.54 23.26 -32.47
N GLN A 184 -13.64 23.84 -31.98
CA GLN A 184 -14.85 24.11 -32.75
C GLN A 184 -15.45 22.84 -33.39
N VAL A 185 -15.33 21.70 -32.69
CA VAL A 185 -15.90 20.41 -33.07
C VAL A 185 -17.00 20.04 -32.08
N GLU A 186 -18.15 19.59 -32.58
CA GLU A 186 -19.21 19.09 -31.72
C GLU A 186 -18.91 17.68 -31.20
N GLN A 187 -19.14 17.48 -29.89
CA GLN A 187 -19.07 16.15 -29.32
C GLN A 187 -20.27 15.32 -29.77
N THR A 188 -20.01 14.27 -30.55
CA THR A 188 -21.06 13.36 -30.98
C THR A 188 -21.70 12.65 -29.78
N ALA A 189 -22.99 12.29 -29.91
CA ALA A 189 -23.72 11.54 -28.87
C ALA A 189 -23.00 10.24 -28.48
N LYS A 190 -22.48 9.49 -29.48
CA LYS A 190 -21.69 8.27 -29.24
C LYS A 190 -20.38 8.56 -28.52
N GLY A 191 -19.71 9.67 -28.85
CA GLY A 191 -18.48 10.11 -28.18
C GLY A 191 -18.72 10.48 -26.71
N SER A 192 -19.80 11.22 -26.42
CA SER A 192 -20.21 11.55 -25.06
C SER A 192 -20.56 10.29 -24.26
N GLN A 193 -21.36 9.38 -24.83
CA GLN A 193 -21.70 8.10 -24.19
C GLN A 193 -20.44 7.30 -23.84
N ARG A 194 -19.50 7.17 -24.78
CA ARG A 194 -18.25 6.43 -24.55
C ARG A 194 -17.38 7.08 -23.48
N ALA A 195 -17.36 8.40 -23.38
CA ALA A 195 -16.62 9.11 -22.35
C ALA A 195 -17.25 8.90 -20.97
N ASN A 196 -18.58 8.92 -20.87
CA ASN A 196 -19.32 8.60 -19.65
C ASN A 196 -19.09 7.15 -19.19
N GLU A 197 -19.08 6.18 -20.11
CA GLU A 197 -18.73 4.79 -19.80
C GLU A 197 -17.33 4.68 -19.18
N LYS A 198 -16.34 5.35 -19.75
CA LYS A 198 -14.96 5.36 -19.22
C LYS A 198 -14.91 5.94 -17.81
N ASP A 199 -15.64 7.02 -17.56
CA ASP A 199 -15.71 7.65 -16.22
C ASP A 199 -16.43 6.77 -15.21
N SER A 200 -17.51 6.10 -15.60
CA SER A 200 -18.22 5.12 -14.79
C SER A 200 -17.32 3.94 -14.41
N HIS A 201 -16.65 3.32 -15.40
CA HIS A 201 -15.69 2.24 -15.15
C HIS A 201 -14.54 2.67 -14.24
N ARG A 202 -14.01 3.89 -14.40
CA ARG A 202 -12.97 4.43 -13.52
C ARG A 202 -13.46 4.51 -12.08
N THR A 203 -14.66 5.04 -11.88
CA THR A 203 -15.27 5.24 -10.56
C THR A 203 -15.58 3.91 -9.88
N LEU A 204 -16.22 2.97 -10.58
CA LEU A 204 -16.48 1.61 -10.10
C LEU A 204 -15.20 0.88 -9.69
N ASN A 205 -14.13 1.00 -10.48
CA ASN A 205 -12.84 0.41 -10.15
C ASN A 205 -12.21 1.03 -8.89
N ALA A 206 -12.33 2.34 -8.72
CA ALA A 206 -11.85 3.04 -7.53
C ALA A 206 -12.65 2.61 -6.28
N GLU A 207 -13.98 2.53 -6.39
CA GLU A 207 -14.86 2.06 -5.33
C GLU A 207 -14.59 0.62 -4.94
N ARG A 208 -14.42 -0.29 -5.91
CA ARG A 208 -14.05 -1.69 -5.66
C ARG A 208 -12.73 -1.80 -4.90
N LYS A 209 -11.71 -1.04 -5.29
CA LYS A 209 -10.42 -1.01 -4.58
C LYS A 209 -10.56 -0.46 -3.16
N ARG A 210 -11.33 0.62 -2.99
CA ARG A 210 -11.64 1.20 -1.68
C ARG A 210 -12.40 0.21 -0.79
N GLY A 211 -13.40 -0.46 -1.33
CA GLY A 211 -14.22 -1.45 -0.65
C GLY A 211 -13.41 -2.67 -0.19
N SER A 212 -12.54 -3.21 -1.05
CA SER A 212 -11.64 -4.32 -0.67
C SER A 212 -10.71 -3.92 0.48
N SER A 213 -10.13 -2.72 0.44
CA SER A 213 -9.30 -2.22 1.54
C SER A 213 -10.12 -1.99 2.82
N ALA A 214 -11.32 -1.42 2.72
CA ALA A 214 -12.21 -1.21 3.85
C ALA A 214 -12.66 -2.52 4.50
N ALA A 215 -12.97 -3.54 3.70
CA ALA A 215 -13.35 -4.87 4.17
C ALA A 215 -12.22 -5.53 4.98
N PHE A 216 -10.96 -5.41 4.52
CA PHE A 216 -9.81 -5.88 5.29
C PHE A 216 -9.72 -5.18 6.65
N HIS A 217 -9.82 -3.85 6.68
CA HIS A 217 -9.78 -3.10 7.94
C HIS A 217 -10.95 -3.46 8.87
N ALA A 218 -12.16 -3.61 8.34
CA ALA A 218 -13.34 -3.97 9.11
C ALA A 218 -13.21 -5.39 9.70
N ALA A 219 -12.73 -6.36 8.91
CA ALA A 219 -12.48 -7.72 9.39
C ALA A 219 -11.39 -7.74 10.47
N ALA A 220 -10.32 -6.96 10.31
CA ALA A 220 -9.26 -6.85 11.30
C ALA A 220 -9.76 -6.18 12.60
N LYS A 221 -10.54 -5.10 12.51
CA LYS A 221 -11.16 -4.44 13.67
C LYS A 221 -12.15 -5.34 14.41
N ARG A 222 -12.97 -6.13 13.70
CA ARG A 222 -13.90 -7.10 14.33
C ARG A 222 -13.16 -8.12 15.21
N ARG A 223 -11.97 -8.57 14.80
CA ARG A 223 -11.13 -9.48 15.59
C ARG A 223 -10.55 -8.86 16.86
N GLN A 224 -10.60 -7.52 16.99
CA GLN A 224 -10.10 -6.76 18.14
C GLN A 224 -11.23 -6.11 18.96
N ARG A 225 -12.50 -6.42 18.66
CA ARG A 225 -13.65 -5.83 19.35
C ARG A 225 -13.60 -6.22 20.84
N GLY A 226 -13.62 -5.23 21.73
CA GLY A 226 -13.51 -5.43 23.18
C GLY A 226 -12.10 -5.31 23.76
N LYS A 227 -11.07 -4.98 22.96
CA LYS A 227 -9.72 -4.69 23.48
C LYS A 227 -9.44 -3.18 23.59
N PRO A 228 -8.56 -2.73 24.50
CA PRO A 228 -8.33 -1.31 24.75
C PRO A 228 -7.69 -0.52 23.60
N HIS A 229 -7.02 -1.19 22.66
CA HIS A 229 -6.29 -0.53 21.56
C HIS A 229 -6.81 -0.98 20.18
N PRO A 230 -7.97 -0.45 19.71
CA PRO A 230 -8.71 -0.98 18.55
C PRO A 230 -8.15 -0.57 17.18
N ASP A 231 -7.23 0.40 17.11
CA ASP A 231 -6.96 1.09 15.85
C ASP A 231 -5.97 0.39 14.93
N TYR A 232 -4.94 -0.28 15.46
CA TYR A 232 -3.94 -0.99 14.67
C TYR A 232 -3.42 -2.22 15.42
N SER A 233 -3.39 -3.38 14.76
CA SER A 233 -2.90 -4.62 15.36
C SER A 233 -2.28 -5.57 14.33
N PRO A 234 -0.95 -5.55 14.13
CA PRO A 234 -0.24 -6.58 13.39
C PRO A 234 -0.19 -7.92 14.10
N GLY A 235 -0.66 -8.04 15.36
CA GLY A 235 -0.72 -9.30 16.13
C GLY A 235 -1.64 -10.41 15.57
N VAL A 236 -2.16 -10.25 14.36
CA VAL A 236 -2.80 -11.33 13.56
C VAL A 236 -1.86 -11.88 12.48
N PHE A 237 -0.64 -11.32 12.37
CA PHE A 237 0.50 -12.13 12.00
C PHE A 237 0.68 -13.20 13.06
#